data_AF-A0A9E8SKI7-F1
#
_entry.id   AF-A0A9E8SKI7-F1
#
_cell.length_a   1.000
_cell.length_b   1.000
_cell.length_c   1.000
_cell.angle_alpha   90.00
_cell.angle_beta   90.00
_cell.angle_gamma   90.00
#
_symmetry.space_group_name_H-M   'P 1'
#
loop_
_entity.id
_entity.type
_entity.pdbx_description
1 polymer ?
#
loop_
_entity_poly.entity_id
_entity_poly.type
_entity_poly.pdbx_seq_one_letter_code
_entity_poly.pdbx_strand_id
1 'polypeptide(L)'
;MDRSLRLHWIRFHLEEHAAGDVEIFSVEERDQKKRQDIVRTYIYDRDQQYIIVLDPQRSQRDYYLVTAYHLNKDYGEKKIKKLFKNRLPELH
;
A
#
# COMPACT_ATOMS: atom_id res chain seq x y z
N MET A 1 -9.25 19.19 -5.80
CA MET A 1 -7.94 19.17 -6.50
C MET A 1 -7.16 17.89 -6.23
N ASP A 2 -7.29 17.24 -5.06
CA ASP A 2 -6.46 16.09 -4.66
C ASP A 2 -6.65 14.77 -5.43
N ARG A 3 -7.80 14.56 -6.07
CA ARG A 3 -8.12 13.28 -6.72
C ARG A 3 -7.34 13.04 -8.01
N SER A 4 -7.19 14.09 -8.83
CA SER A 4 -6.41 14.06 -10.07
C SER A 4 -4.91 13.94 -9.80
N LEU A 5 -4.40 14.59 -8.75
CA LEU A 5 -3.04 14.39 -8.25
C LEU A 5 -2.80 12.94 -7.83
N ARG A 6 -3.74 12.33 -7.10
CA ARG A 6 -3.61 10.94 -6.65
C ARG A 6 -3.53 9.95 -7.82
N LEU A 7 -4.37 10.10 -8.84
CA LEU A 7 -4.34 9.25 -10.03
C LEU A 7 -3.04 9.40 -10.83
N HIS A 8 -2.53 10.63 -10.96
CA HIS A 8 -1.24 10.88 -11.59
C HIS A 8 -0.10 10.14 -10.88
N TRP A 9 -0.05 10.22 -9.55
CA TRP A 9 0.97 9.55 -8.76
C TRP A 9 0.87 8.03 -8.78
N ILE A 10 -0.35 7.46 -8.76
CA ILE A 10 -0.53 6.01 -8.90
C ILE A 10 0.02 5.53 -10.24
N ARG A 11 -0.31 6.23 -11.33
CA ARG A 11 0.18 5.86 -12.66
C ARG A 11 1.70 5.96 -12.75
N PHE A 12 2.29 7.02 -12.20
CA PHE A 12 3.75 7.19 -12.15
C PHE A 12 4.44 6.01 -11.43
N HIS A 13 3.95 5.62 -10.25
CA HIS A 13 4.56 4.54 -9.49
C HIS A 13 4.32 3.14 -10.08
N LEU A 14 3.23 2.95 -10.83
CA LEU A 14 2.88 1.65 -11.43
C LEU A 14 3.46 1.45 -12.84
N GLU A 15 3.54 2.50 -13.67
CA GLU A 15 3.87 2.38 -15.10
C GLU A 15 5.27 2.90 -15.45
N GLU A 16 5.79 3.93 -14.77
CA GLU A 16 7.00 4.63 -15.22
C GLU A 16 8.30 4.19 -14.54
N HIS A 17 8.31 3.00 -13.91
CA HIS A 17 9.40 2.55 -13.04
C HIS A 17 9.71 3.60 -11.97
N ALA A 18 9.05 3.49 -10.81
CA ALA A 18 9.62 4.07 -9.59
C ALA A 18 11.02 3.49 -9.40
N ALA A 19 12.03 4.18 -9.91
CA ALA A 19 13.43 3.75 -9.94
C ALA A 19 14.10 3.83 -8.54
N GLY A 20 13.29 4.00 -7.49
CA GLY A 20 13.69 4.26 -6.10
C GLY A 20 13.46 3.08 -5.17
N ASP A 21 13.65 3.33 -3.86
CA ASP A 21 13.49 2.34 -2.79
C ASP A 21 12.00 2.04 -2.52
N VAL A 22 11.40 1.21 -3.38
CA VAL A 22 10.01 0.75 -3.26
C VAL A 22 9.93 -0.60 -2.57
N GLU A 23 9.17 -0.67 -1.49
CA GLU A 23 8.86 -1.92 -0.79
C GLU A 23 7.43 -2.37 -1.05
N ILE A 24 7.28 -3.63 -1.45
CA ILE A 24 5.97 -4.27 -1.66
C ILE A 24 5.82 -5.38 -0.63
N PHE A 25 4.72 -5.37 0.13
CA PHE A 25 4.48 -6.38 1.16
C PHE A 25 3.00 -6.54 1.48
N SER A 26 2.61 -7.77 1.82
CA SER A 26 1.25 -8.08 2.28
C SER A 26 1.21 -8.21 3.80
N VAL A 27 0.12 -7.77 4.42
CA VAL A 27 -0.15 -7.94 5.87
C VAL A 27 -1.59 -8.38 6.06
N GLU A 28 -1.81 -9.28 7.02
CA GLU A 28 -3.14 -9.57 7.53
C GLU A 28 -3.53 -8.56 8.62
N GLU A 29 -4.60 -7.81 8.38
CA GLU A 29 -5.16 -6.84 9.32
C GLU A 29 -6.63 -7.16 9.64
N ARG A 30 -7.06 -6.88 10.87
CA ARG A 30 -8.46 -6.99 11.25
C ARG A 30 -9.29 -5.84 10.67
N ASP A 31 -10.20 -6.13 9.75
CA ASP A 31 -11.26 -5.19 9.39
C ASP A 31 -12.32 -5.17 10.50
N GLN A 32 -12.32 -4.11 11.31
CA GLN A 32 -13.26 -3.97 12.43
C GLN A 32 -14.72 -3.85 11.99
N LYS A 33 -14.99 -3.30 10.79
CA LYS A 33 -16.36 -3.14 10.28
C LYS A 33 -16.93 -4.47 9.83
N LYS A 34 -16.13 -5.26 9.11
CA LYS A 34 -16.52 -6.59 8.62
C LYS A 34 -16.32 -7.68 9.67
N ARG A 35 -15.62 -7.38 10.78
CA ARG A 35 -15.25 -8.33 11.84
C ARG A 35 -14.55 -9.56 11.28
N GLN A 36 -13.65 -9.37 10.32
CA GLN A 36 -12.89 -10.42 9.68
C GLN A 36 -11.45 -9.98 9.46
N ASP A 37 -10.54 -10.94 9.38
CA ASP A 37 -9.16 -10.69 8.99
C ASP A 37 -9.11 -10.55 7.46
N ILE A 38 -8.43 -9.51 6.99
CA ILE A 38 -8.26 -9.21 5.57
C ILE A 38 -6.78 -9.07 5.27
N VAL A 39 -6.38 -9.56 4.09
CA VAL A 39 -5.03 -9.31 3.59
C VAL A 39 -5.04 -7.99 2.83
N ARG A 40 -4.02 -7.16 3.07
CA ARG A 40 -3.75 -5.94 2.33
C ARG A 40 -2.33 -5.96 1.81
N THR A 41 -2.18 -5.53 0.57
CA THR A 41 -0.88 -5.37 -0.08
C THR A 41 -0.54 -3.89 -0.12
N TYR A 42 0.61 -3.55 0.41
CA TYR A 42 1.14 -2.19 0.50
C TYR A 42 2.27 -2.05 -0.50
N ILE A 43 2.26 -0.95 -1.26
CA ILE A 43 3.39 -0.48 -2.04
C ILE A 43 3.84 0.82 -1.37
N TYR A 44 5.05 0.82 -0.84
CA TYR A 44 5.64 1.95 -0.15
C TYR A 44 6.83 2.48 -0.93
N ASP A 45 6.68 3.68 -1.49
CA ASP A 45 7.80 4.45 -2.03
C ASP A 45 8.42 5.26 -0.89
N ARG A 46 9.63 4.86 -0.48
CA ARG A 46 10.34 5.50 0.64
C ARG A 46 10.87 6.87 0.28
N ASP A 47 11.30 7.07 -0.96
CA ASP A 47 11.90 8.31 -1.42
C ASP A 47 10.88 9.44 -1.45
N GLN A 48 9.66 9.14 -1.89
CA GLN A 48 8.54 10.09 -1.96
C GLN A 48 7.65 10.08 -0.72
N GLN A 49 7.95 9.18 0.22
CA GLN A 49 7.11 8.88 1.37
C GLN A 49 5.66 8.63 0.95
N TYR A 50 5.44 7.84 -0.11
CA TYR A 50 4.11 7.62 -0.71
C TYR A 50 3.66 6.18 -0.50
N ILE A 51 2.40 5.99 -0.13
CA ILE A 51 1.79 4.69 0.14
C ILE A 51 0.65 4.44 -0.82
N ILE A 52 0.62 3.25 -1.42
CA ILE A 52 -0.52 2.68 -2.12
C ILE A 52 -0.97 1.44 -1.34
N VAL A 53 -2.28 1.34 -1.08
CA VAL A 53 -2.90 0.21 -0.39
C VAL A 53 -3.85 -0.49 -1.34
N LEU A 54 -3.67 -1.79 -1.47
CA LEU A 54 -4.39 -2.68 -2.35
C LEU A 54 -5.05 -3.80 -1.55
N ASP A 55 -6.26 -4.18 -1.94
CA ASP A 55 -6.91 -5.40 -1.49
C ASP A 55 -6.79 -6.44 -2.62
N PRO A 56 -6.23 -7.64 -2.38
CA PRO A 56 -6.19 -8.68 -3.38
C PRO A 56 -7.60 -9.21 -3.68
N GLN A 57 -7.89 -9.44 -4.95
CA GLN A 57 -9.10 -10.12 -5.35
C GLN A 57 -9.04 -11.58 -4.87
N ARG A 58 -10.22 -12.21 -4.65
CA ARG A 58 -10.32 -13.62 -4.22
C ARG A 58 -9.53 -14.61 -5.08
N SER A 59 -9.28 -14.27 -6.35
CA SER A 59 -8.50 -15.07 -7.30
C SER A 59 -6.97 -14.93 -7.13
N GLN A 60 -6.50 -13.97 -6.31
CA GLN A 60 -5.10 -13.55 -6.14
C GLN A 60 -4.39 -13.17 -7.45
N ARG A 61 -5.15 -12.87 -8.51
CA ARG A 61 -4.60 -12.47 -9.81
C ARG A 61 -4.66 -10.97 -10.06
N ASP A 62 -5.57 -10.29 -9.37
CA ASP A 62 -5.87 -8.88 -9.55
C ASP A 62 -5.96 -8.17 -8.20
N TYR A 63 -5.76 -6.85 -8.23
CA TYR A 63 -5.82 -6.00 -7.04
C TYR A 63 -6.88 -4.91 -7.20
N TYR A 64 -7.59 -4.63 -6.11
CA TYR A 64 -8.41 -3.44 -6.00
C TYR A 64 -7.66 -2.35 -5.25
N LEU A 65 -7.56 -1.18 -5.85
CA LEU A 65 -7.03 -0.01 -5.17
C LEU A 65 -7.96 0.43 -4.04
N VAL A 66 -7.46 0.37 -2.80
CA VAL A 66 -8.18 0.86 -1.62
C VAL A 66 -7.94 2.35 -1.46
N THR A 67 -6.67 2.77 -1.41
CA THR A 67 -6.28 4.16 -1.26
C THR A 67 -4.82 4.39 -1.65
N ALA A 68 -4.46 5.65 -1.87
CA ALA A 68 -3.07 6.06 -2.03
C ALA A 68 -2.86 7.48 -1.48
N TYR A 69 -1.76 7.72 -0.77
CA TYR A 69 -1.50 8.99 -0.06
C TYR A 69 -0.02 9.16 0.32
N HIS A 70 0.43 10.42 0.45
CA HIS A 70 1.73 10.72 1.06
C HIS A 70 1.68 10.56 2.59
N LEU A 71 2.77 10.10 3.19
CA LEU A 71 2.98 10.04 4.62
C LEU A 71 3.32 11.43 5.13
N ASN A 72 2.31 12.16 5.58
CA ASN A 72 2.48 13.56 5.95
C ASN A 72 3.14 13.79 7.33
N LYS A 73 3.51 12.73 8.08
CA LYS A 73 4.00 12.79 9.47
C LYS A 73 4.90 11.59 9.83
N ASP A 74 5.85 11.78 10.75
CA ASP A 74 6.73 10.74 11.32
C ASP A 74 5.96 9.51 11.86
N TYR A 75 4.74 9.72 12.36
CA TYR A 75 3.88 8.64 12.85
C TYR A 75 3.49 7.66 11.73
N GLY A 76 3.29 8.17 10.52
CA GLY A 76 2.95 7.38 9.34
C GLY A 76 4.06 6.39 9.02
N GLU A 77 5.30 6.85 8.95
CA GLU A 77 6.46 6.00 8.69
C GLU A 77 6.65 4.92 9.77
N LYS A 78 6.52 5.28 11.05
CA LYS A 78 6.57 4.30 12.16
C LYS A 78 5.52 3.22 12.02
N LYS A 79 4.30 3.58 11.61
CA LYS A 79 3.21 2.62 11.37
C LYS A 79 3.56 1.66 10.24
N ILE A 80 4.07 2.17 9.12
CA ILE A 80 4.44 1.35 7.96
C ILE A 80 5.60 0.42 8.30
N LYS A 81 6.63 0.89 9.01
CA LYS A 81 7.73 0.02 9.50
C LYS A 81 7.23 -1.11 10.39
N LYS A 82 6.21 -0.87 11.23
CA LYS A 82 5.59 -1.91 12.06
C LYS A 82 4.84 -2.94 11.20
N LEU A 83 4.08 -2.48 10.20
CA LEU A 83 3.38 -3.36 9.26
C LEU A 83 4.39 -4.21 8.47
N PHE A 84 5.45 -3.60 7.96
CA PHE A 84 6.51 -4.30 7.24
C PHE A 84 7.20 -5.39 8.07
N LYS A 85 7.40 -5.16 9.38
CA LYS A 85 7.93 -6.18 10.30
C LYS A 85 6.99 -7.38 10.47
N ASN A 86 5.69 -7.13 10.38
CA ASN A 86 4.64 -8.14 10.51
C ASN A 86 4.13 -8.64 9.15
N ARG A 87 4.90 -8.43 8.08
CA ARG A 87 4.52 -8.84 6.73
C ARG A 87 4.37 -10.36 6.63
N LEU A 88 3.48 -10.78 5.75
CA LEU A 88 3.34 -12.17 5.33
C LEU A 88 4.58 -12.58 4.51
N PRO A 89 4.93 -13.88 4.54
CA PRO A 89 6.09 -14.39 3.79
C PRO A 89 5.88 -14.35 2.26
N GLU A 90 4.62 -14.39 1.81
CA GLU A 90 4.23 -14.35 0.41
C GLU A 90 3.40 -13.10 0.12
N LEU A 91 3.45 -12.66 -1.14
CA LEU A 91 2.54 -11.65 -1.66
C LEU A 91 1.22 -12.32 -2.07
N HIS A 92 0.11 -11.64 -1.79
CA HIS A 92 -1.25 -12.14 -2.00
C HIS A 92 -2.05 -11.18 -2.85
#